data_AF-A0A1N7AIM6-F1
#
_entry.id   AF-A0A1N7AIM6-F1
#
_cell.length_a   1.000
_cell.length_b   1.000
_cell.length_c   1.000
_cell.angle_alpha   90.00
_cell.angle_beta   90.00
_cell.angle_gamma   90.00
#
_symmetry.space_group_name_H-M   'P 1'
#
loop_
_entity.id
_entity.type
_entity.pdbx_description
1 polymer ?
#
loop_
_entity_poly.entity_id
_entity_poly.type
_entity_poly.pdbx_seq_one_letter_code
_entity_poly.pdbx_strand_id
1 'polypeptide(L)' 'MYIFYGEWGVSSLQLIQLSTTIEQYRSEMVSQAMQTSFNDKKVIELSQKLDRLLNELSAHK' A
#
# COMPACT_ATOMS: atom_id res chain seq x y z
N MET A 1 7.44 -8.05 26.65
CA MET A 1 6.28 -7.22 26.27
C MET A 1 6.71 -5.77 26.41
N TYR A 2 7.10 -5.15 25.29
CA TYR A 2 7.61 -3.77 25.22
C TYR A 2 6.72 -3.03 24.19
N ILE A 3 6.35 -1.74 24.25
CA ILE A 3 6.40 -0.69 25.26
C ILE A 3 5.77 0.61 24.65
N PHE A 4 5.42 1.61 25.48
CA PHE A 4 5.22 3.06 25.25
C PHE A 4 4.26 3.60 24.16
N TYR A 5 3.14 4.21 24.61
CA TYR A 5 2.34 5.20 23.87
C TYR A 5 2.80 6.61 24.23
N GLY A 6 3.48 7.29 23.33
CA GLY A 6 3.70 8.73 23.42
C GLY A 6 4.15 9.23 22.07
N GLU A 7 3.30 10.01 21.38
CA GLU A 7 3.54 10.85 20.17
C GLU A 7 4.23 10.21 18.93
N TRP A 8 4.89 9.06 19.07
CA TRP A 8 5.56 8.23 18.06
C TRP A 8 4.74 7.00 17.66
N GLY A 9 3.70 6.67 18.45
CA GLY A 9 2.77 5.57 18.17
C GLY A 9 1.78 5.87 17.04
N VAL A 10 1.48 7.15 16.80
CA VAL A 10 0.52 7.57 15.77
C VAL A 10 1.15 7.45 14.38
N SER A 11 2.41 7.87 14.22
CA SER A 11 3.15 7.74 12.96
C SER A 11 3.40 6.28 12.57
N SER A 12 3.71 5.41 13.54
CA SER A 12 3.93 3.98 13.27
C SER A 12 2.63 3.26 12.94
N LEU A 13 1.51 3.58 13.60
CA LEU A 13 0.21 3.01 13.25
C LEU A 13 -0.27 3.44 11.85
N GLN A 14 -0.10 4.71 11.49
CA GLN A 14 -0.39 5.23 10.15
C GLN A 14 0.49 4.56 9.09
N LEU A 15 1.78 4.35 9.37
CA LEU A 15 2.70 3.64 8.48
C LEU A 15 2.30 2.16 8.30
N ILE A 16 1.85 1.50 9.37
CA ILE A 16 1.36 0.12 9.33
C ILE A 16 0.07 0.03 8.51
N GLN A 17 -0.87 0.97 8.70
CA GLN A 17 -2.11 1.04 7.93
C GLN A 17 -1.83 1.30 6.44
N LEU A 18 -0.92 2.21 6.12
CA LEU A 18 -0.51 2.52 4.76
C LEU A 18 0.17 1.32 4.09
N SER A 19 1.09 0.65 4.79
CA SER A 19 1.75 -0.57 4.33
C SER A 19 0.75 -1.71 4.08
N THR A 20 -0.20 -1.91 5.00
CA THR A 20 -1.27 -2.92 4.86
C THR A 20 -2.14 -2.62 3.63
N THR A 21 -2.48 -1.35 3.42
CA THR A 21 -3.26 -0.92 2.25
C THR A 21 -2.49 -1.18 0.96
N ILE A 22 -1.20 -0.85 0.92
CA ILE A 22 -0.33 -1.13 -0.24
C ILE A 22 -0.28 -2.63 -0.55
N GLU A 23 -0.11 -3.50 0.45
CA GLU A 23 -0.08 -4.94 0.24
C GLU A 23 -1.42 -5.50 -0.25
N GLN A 24 -2.54 -4.94 0.21
CA GLN A 24 -3.87 -5.29 -0.31
C GLN A 24 -4.00 -4.92 -1.79
N TYR A 25 -3.65 -3.68 -2.16
CA TYR A 25 -3.68 -3.25 -3.56
C TYR A 25 -2.70 -4.04 -4.44
N ARG A 26 -1.52 -4.43 -3.94
CA ARG A 26 -0.59 -5.33 -4.64
C ARG A 26 -1.21 -6.68 -4.89
N SER A 27 -1.81 -7.28 -3.86
CA SER A 27 -2.46 -8.59 -3.95
C SER A 27 -3.61 -8.57 -4.95
N GLU A 28 -4.43 -7.51 -4.93
CA GLU A 28 -5.55 -7.34 -5.85
C GLU A 28 -5.08 -7.11 -7.29
N MET A 29 -4.07 -6.26 -7.49
CA MET A 29 -3.46 -6.03 -8.81
C MET A 29 -2.91 -7.33 -9.40
N VAL A 30 -2.17 -8.11 -8.60
CA VAL A 30 -1.63 -9.41 -9.04
C VAL A 30 -2.76 -10.39 -9.33
N SER A 31 -3.78 -10.48 -8.47
CA SER A 31 -4.92 -11.36 -8.68
C SER A 31 -5.68 -11.02 -9.97
N GLN A 32 -5.92 -9.73 -10.23
CA GLN A 32 -6.58 -9.29 -11.46
C GLN A 32 -5.68 -9.50 -12.69
N ALA A 33 -4.39 -9.24 -12.59
CA ALA A 33 -3.44 -9.48 -13.68
C ALA A 33 -3.33 -10.97 -14.04
N MET A 34 -3.41 -11.85 -13.04
CA MET A 34 -3.45 -13.31 -13.25
C MET A 34 -4.74 -13.77 -13.95
N GLN A 35 -5.87 -13.10 -13.69
CA GLN A 35 -7.15 -13.42 -14.32
C GLN A 35 -7.32 -12.82 -15.72
N THR A 36 -6.63 -11.70 -15.99
CA THR A 36 -6.77 -10.93 -17.23
C THR A 36 -5.41 -10.80 -17.91
N SER A 37 -4.73 -9.67 -17.71
CA SER A 37 -3.38 -9.37 -18.18
C SER A 37 -2.87 -8.14 -17.43
N PHE A 38 -1.55 -7.96 -17.35
CA PHE A 38 -0.97 -6.72 -16.84
C PHE A 38 -1.29 -5.49 -17.70
N ASN A 39 -1.73 -5.69 -18.95
CA ASN A 39 -2.21 -4.64 -19.84
C ASN A 39 -3.71 -4.34 -19.68
N ASP A 40 -4.42 -5.05 -18.79
CA ASP A 40 -5.81 -4.73 -18.52
C ASP A 40 -5.92 -3.32 -17.92
N LYS A 41 -6.87 -2.53 -18.43
CA LYS A 41 -7.07 -1.14 -18.01
C LYS A 41 -7.25 -1.02 -16.49
N LYS A 42 -7.92 -1.97 -15.84
CA LYS A 42 -8.09 -1.98 -14.38
C LYS A 42 -6.79 -2.24 -13.65
N VAL A 43 -5.94 -3.15 -14.17
CA VAL A 43 -4.62 -3.43 -13.59
C VAL A 43 -3.70 -2.22 -13.72
N ILE A 44 -3.78 -1.48 -14.84
CA ILE A 44 -3.05 -0.22 -15.03
C ILE A 44 -3.55 0.88 -14.07
N GLU A 45 -4.87 1.00 -13.88
CA GLU A 45 -5.41 1.95 -12.89
C GLU A 45 -5.03 1.58 -11.45
N LEU A 46 -5.00 0.28 -11.13
CA LEU A 46 -4.54 -0.23 -9.84
C LEU A 46 -3.03 0.03 -9.63
N SER A 47 -2.20 -0.17 -10.65
CA SER A 47 -0.76 0.10 -10.55
C SER A 47 -0.48 1.58 -10.34
N GLN A 48 -1.17 2.47 -11.05
CA GLN A 48 -1.05 3.91 -10.86
C GLN A 48 -1.48 4.38 -9.46
N LYS A 49 -2.53 3.77 -8.89
CA LYS A 49 -2.92 4.03 -7.50
C LYS A 49 -1.88 3.53 -6.51
N LEU A 50 -1.32 2.35 -6.77
CA LEU A 50 -0.26 1.77 -5.95
C LEU A 50 0.99 2.65 -5.94
N ASP A 51 1.40 3.15 -7.10
CA ASP A 51 2.54 4.07 -7.24
C ASP A 51 2.33 5.36 -6.42
N ARG A 52 1.11 5.91 -6.40
CA ARG A 52 0.80 7.09 -5.56
C ARG A 52 0.94 6.78 -4.07
N LEU A 53 0.38 5.66 -3.62
CA LEU A 53 0.47 5.24 -2.21
C LEU A 53 1.92 4.94 -1.80
N LEU A 54 2.72 4.35 -2.69
CA LEU A 54 4.15 4.11 -2.47
C LEU A 54 4.95 5.41 -2.39
N ASN A 55 4.60 6.41 -3.21
CA ASN A 55 5.21 7.74 -3.15
C ASN A 55 4.82 8.51 -1.88
N GLU A 56 3.58 8.39 -1.41
CA GLU A 56 3.17 8.92 -0.11
C GLU A 56 3.97 8.27 1.03
N LEU A 57 4.10 6.93 1.00
CA LEU A 57 4.90 6.20 1.99
C LEU A 57 6.39 6.61 1.96
N SER A 58 6.96 6.81 0.77
CA SER A 58 8.37 7.22 0.63
C SER A 58 8.61 8.67 1.07
N ALA A 59 7.63 9.55 0.91
CA ALA A 59 7.67 10.92 1.43
C ALA A 59 7.56 10.99 2.97
N HIS A 60 7.01 9.95 3.62
CA HIS A 60 6.93 9.81 5.06
C HIS A 60 8.17 9.15 5.70
N LYS A 61 9.17 8.76 4.91
CA LYS A 61 10.39 8.07 5.34
C LYS A 61 11.55 9.04 5.56
#